data_AF-G5LSF2-F1
#
_entry.id   AF-G5LSF2-F1
#
_cell.length_a   1.000
_cell.length_b   1.000
_cell.length_c   1.000
_cell.angle_alpha   90.00
_cell.angle_beta   90.00
_cell.angle_gamma   90.00
#
_symmetry.space_group_name_H-M   'P 1'
#
loop_
_entity.id
_entity.type
_entity.pdbx_description
1 polymer ?
#
loop_
_entity_poly.entity_id
_entity_poly.type
_entity_poly.pdbx_seq_one_letter_code
_entity_poly.pdbx_strand_id
1 'polypeptide(L)'
;QLADTEAELRDALASVNKELTITQRLEKSGAASHVEVLRLQRQKSDLGLKITDLRSQYYVQAREALSKANAEVDMLSAILKGREDSVTRLTVRSPVRGIVKNIQVTTIGGVIPPNGEMMEIVPVDDRLLIETRLSPRDIAFIHPGQRALVKITAYDYAIYGGLDGVVETISPDTIQDKVKPEIFYYRVFIRTHQDYLQNKSGRRFSIVPGMIATVDIKTGEKTIVDYLIKPFNRAKEALRER
;
A
#
# COMPACT_ATOMS: atom_id res chain seq x y z
N GLN A 1 11.20 -47.78 20.71
CA GLN A 1 10.24 -47.84 21.84
C GLN A 1 8.90 -48.39 21.38
N LEU A 2 7.99 -47.64 20.72
CA LEU A 2 6.70 -48.20 20.27
C LEU A 2 6.84 -49.48 19.43
N ALA A 3 7.71 -49.44 18.42
CA ALA A 3 7.91 -50.56 17.50
C ALA A 3 8.38 -51.83 18.21
N ASP A 4 9.25 -51.68 19.21
CA ASP A 4 9.81 -52.80 19.98
C ASP A 4 8.72 -53.41 20.87
N THR A 5 7.97 -52.58 21.60
CA THR A 5 6.88 -53.05 22.49
C THR A 5 5.70 -53.62 21.71
N GLU A 6 5.38 -53.06 20.54
CA GLU A 6 4.36 -53.61 19.66
C GLU A 6 4.80 -54.95 19.05
N ALA A 7 6.07 -55.10 18.69
CA ALA A 7 6.63 -56.37 18.20
C ALA A 7 6.53 -57.47 19.25
N GLU A 8 6.93 -57.20 20.50
CA GLU A 8 6.81 -58.15 21.61
C GLU A 8 5.35 -58.59 21.85
N LEU A 9 4.40 -57.66 21.83
CA LEU A 9 2.98 -57.97 22.00
C LEU A 9 2.42 -58.79 20.82
N ARG A 10 2.90 -58.54 19.60
CA ARG A 10 2.52 -59.30 18.41
C ARG A 10 3.09 -60.73 18.43
N ASP A 11 4.31 -60.90 18.90
CA ASP A 11 4.93 -62.22 19.06
C ASP A 11 4.23 -63.04 20.15
N ALA A 12 3.84 -62.39 21.26
CA ALA A 12 3.00 -63.00 22.28
C ALA A 12 1.62 -63.40 21.71
N LEU A 13 0.99 -62.53 20.93
CA LEU A 13 -0.30 -62.81 20.27
C LEU A 13 -0.19 -63.96 19.26
N ALA A 14 0.91 -64.02 18.50
CA ALA A 14 1.18 -65.10 17.56
C ALA A 14 1.35 -66.45 18.29
N SER A 15 2.04 -66.45 19.43
CA SER A 15 2.22 -67.64 20.27
C SER A 15 0.88 -68.13 20.85
N VAL A 16 0.07 -67.23 21.41
CA VAL A 16 -1.27 -67.55 21.93
C VAL A 16 -2.20 -68.05 20.82
N ASN A 17 -2.12 -67.49 19.60
CA ASN A 17 -2.91 -67.98 18.46
C ASN A 17 -2.49 -69.40 18.03
N LYS A 18 -1.19 -69.72 18.03
CA LYS A 18 -0.70 -71.07 17.74
C LYS A 18 -1.22 -72.07 18.77
N GLU A 19 -1.13 -71.74 20.06
CA GLU A 19 -1.64 -72.57 21.15
C GLU A 19 -3.15 -72.76 21.04
N LEU A 20 -3.91 -71.68 20.85
CA LEU A 20 -5.36 -71.72 20.65
C LEU A 20 -5.77 -72.64 19.49
N THR A 21 -5.05 -72.59 18.38
CA THR A 21 -5.33 -73.43 17.18
C THR A 21 -5.09 -74.92 17.47
N ILE A 22 -4.11 -75.25 18.30
CA ILE A 22 -3.85 -76.63 18.72
C ILE A 22 -4.94 -77.08 19.70
N THR A 23 -5.23 -76.29 20.73
CA THR A 23 -6.21 -76.61 21.76
C THR A 23 -7.63 -76.73 21.19
N GLN A 24 -8.01 -75.89 20.23
CA GLN A 24 -9.29 -76.00 19.51
C GLN A 24 -9.42 -77.30 18.69
N ARG A 25 -8.31 -77.80 18.13
CA ARG A 25 -8.31 -79.10 17.44
C ARG A 25 -8.47 -80.25 18.41
N LEU A 26 -7.79 -80.19 19.56
CA LEU A 26 -7.87 -81.19 20.62
C LEU A 26 -9.25 -81.22 21.30
N GLU A 27 -9.88 -80.06 21.48
CA GLU A 27 -11.24 -79.95 22.01
C GLU A 27 -12.25 -80.67 21.09
N LYS A 28 -12.15 -80.47 19.77
CA LYS A 28 -13.02 -81.16 18.78
C LYS A 28 -12.87 -82.67 18.81
N SER A 29 -11.71 -83.19 19.19
CA SER A 29 -11.47 -84.63 19.40
C SER A 29 -11.77 -85.11 20.82
N GLY A 30 -12.27 -84.25 21.72
CA GLY A 30 -12.57 -84.56 23.12
C GLY A 30 -11.35 -84.64 24.05
N ALA A 31 -10.16 -84.25 23.55
CA ALA A 31 -8.87 -84.39 24.24
C ALA A 31 -8.42 -83.11 24.98
N ALA A 32 -9.20 -82.03 24.93
CA ALA A 32 -8.95 -80.80 25.67
C ALA A 32 -10.25 -80.17 26.19
N SER A 33 -10.15 -79.35 27.24
CA SER A 33 -11.29 -78.69 27.88
C SER A 33 -11.72 -77.42 27.14
N HIS A 34 -13.04 -77.25 26.95
CA HIS A 34 -13.61 -76.01 26.39
C HIS A 34 -13.25 -74.76 27.22
N VAL A 35 -13.06 -74.90 28.54
CA VAL A 35 -12.65 -73.80 29.42
C VAL A 35 -11.28 -73.24 29.03
N GLU A 36 -10.39 -74.11 28.55
CA GLU A 36 -9.03 -73.76 28.15
C GLU A 36 -9.01 -72.96 26.84
N VAL A 37 -9.90 -73.33 25.90
CA VAL A 37 -10.17 -72.56 24.67
C VAL A 37 -10.69 -71.17 25.01
N LEU A 38 -11.66 -71.06 25.91
CA LEU A 38 -12.21 -69.77 26.36
C LEU A 38 -11.14 -68.90 27.04
N ARG A 39 -10.26 -69.50 27.85
CA ARG A 39 -9.12 -68.80 28.48
C ARG A 39 -8.17 -68.21 27.43
N LEU A 40 -7.77 -69.01 26.45
CA LEU A 40 -6.87 -68.59 25.37
C LEU A 40 -7.52 -67.55 24.45
N GLN A 41 -8.82 -67.65 24.18
CA GLN A 41 -9.58 -66.62 23.45
C GLN A 41 -9.60 -65.29 24.20
N ARG A 42 -9.82 -65.31 25.52
CA ARG A 42 -9.76 -64.10 26.35
C ARG A 42 -8.36 -63.49 26.31
N GLN A 43 -7.33 -64.29 26.50
CA GLN A 43 -5.93 -63.84 26.44
C GLN A 43 -5.57 -63.22 25.08
N LYS A 44 -6.04 -63.81 23.97
CA LYS A 44 -5.91 -63.24 22.62
C LYS A 44 -6.60 -61.87 22.53
N SER A 45 -7.83 -61.76 23.04
CA SER A 45 -8.57 -60.49 23.05
C SER A 45 -7.85 -59.42 23.86
N ASP A 46 -7.36 -59.76 25.05
CA ASP A 46 -6.64 -58.85 25.94
C ASP A 46 -5.34 -58.33 25.30
N LEU A 47 -4.59 -59.21 24.62
CA LEU A 47 -3.40 -58.82 23.85
C LEU A 47 -3.77 -57.91 22.66
N GLY A 48 -4.86 -58.21 21.95
CA GLY A 48 -5.35 -57.36 20.86
C GLY A 48 -5.76 -55.96 21.34
N LEU A 49 -6.42 -55.88 22.50
CA LEU A 49 -6.76 -54.62 23.16
C LEU A 49 -5.51 -53.84 23.56
N LYS A 50 -4.50 -54.49 24.16
CA LYS A 50 -3.22 -53.85 24.52
C LYS A 50 -2.49 -53.27 23.31
N ILE A 51 -2.44 -53.99 22.19
CA ILE A 51 -1.82 -53.47 20.95
C ILE A 51 -2.58 -52.23 20.45
N THR A 52 -3.91 -52.27 20.48
CA THR A 52 -4.75 -51.17 20.02
C THR A 52 -4.60 -49.94 20.91
N ASP A 53 -4.59 -50.13 22.24
CA ASP A 53 -4.40 -49.09 23.24
C ASP A 53 -3.01 -48.44 23.12
N LEU A 54 -1.95 -49.26 23.04
CA LEU A 54 -0.58 -48.78 22.84
C LEU A 54 -0.46 -47.89 21.59
N ARG A 55 -1.06 -48.32 20.48
CA ARG A 55 -1.09 -47.53 19.23
C ARG A 55 -1.86 -46.24 19.40
N SER A 56 -3.05 -46.31 20.01
CA SER A 56 -3.91 -45.14 20.23
C SER A 56 -3.18 -44.08 21.06
N GLN A 57 -2.58 -44.48 22.18
CA GLN A 57 -1.80 -43.61 23.05
C GLN A 57 -0.63 -42.97 22.31
N TYR A 58 0.11 -43.74 21.51
CA TYR A 58 1.18 -43.20 20.70
C TYR A 58 0.70 -42.18 19.67
N TYR A 59 -0.42 -42.45 18.98
CA TYR A 59 -0.98 -41.49 18.03
C TYR A 59 -1.43 -40.19 18.69
N VAL A 60 -2.01 -40.27 19.89
CA VAL A 60 -2.38 -39.07 20.68
C VAL A 60 -1.14 -38.27 21.04
N GLN A 61 -0.12 -38.91 21.63
CA GLN A 61 1.13 -38.24 22.00
C GLN A 61 1.87 -37.64 20.79
N ALA A 62 1.93 -38.36 19.68
CA ALA A 62 2.56 -37.87 18.45
C ALA A 62 1.82 -36.66 17.88
N ARG A 63 0.47 -36.66 17.93
CA ARG A 63 -0.34 -35.51 17.50
C ARG A 63 -0.18 -34.32 18.43
N GLU A 64 -0.11 -34.53 19.74
CA GLU A 64 0.16 -33.47 20.71
C GLU A 64 1.54 -32.85 20.50
N ALA A 65 2.58 -33.68 20.32
CA ALA A 65 3.93 -33.21 20.04
C ALA A 65 3.99 -32.43 18.71
N LEU A 66 3.33 -32.92 17.66
CA LEU A 66 3.26 -32.23 16.37
C LEU A 66 2.51 -30.89 16.50
N SER A 67 1.38 -30.87 17.21
CA SER A 67 0.60 -29.64 17.44
C SER A 67 1.42 -28.61 18.20
N LYS A 68 2.19 -29.04 19.21
CA LYS A 68 3.06 -28.16 19.98
C LYS A 68 4.20 -27.60 19.13
N ALA A 69 4.85 -28.46 18.34
CA ALA A 69 5.92 -28.04 17.44
C ALA A 69 5.42 -27.04 16.38
N ASN A 70 4.24 -27.29 15.79
CA ASN A 70 3.63 -26.36 14.83
C ASN A 70 3.31 -25.00 15.47
N ALA A 71 2.75 -25.00 16.68
CA ALA A 71 2.47 -23.76 17.41
C ALA A 71 3.76 -22.95 17.71
N GLU A 72 4.86 -23.63 18.01
CA GLU A 72 6.17 -23.01 18.20
C GLU A 72 6.73 -22.43 16.90
N VAL A 73 6.62 -23.17 15.79
CA VAL A 73 7.01 -22.68 14.45
C VAL A 73 6.21 -21.44 14.05
N ASP A 74 4.90 -21.43 14.27
CA ASP A 74 4.04 -20.29 13.94
C ASP A 74 4.42 -19.05 14.77
N MET A 75 4.67 -19.23 16.07
CA MET A 75 5.12 -18.16 16.96
C MET A 75 6.47 -17.60 16.51
N LEU A 76 7.45 -18.46 16.23
CA LEU A 76 8.79 -18.05 15.79
C LEU A 76 8.75 -17.37 14.42
N SER A 77 7.90 -17.84 13.50
CA SER A 77 7.72 -17.24 12.18
C SER A 77 7.17 -15.81 12.28
N ALA A 78 6.20 -15.58 13.18
CA ALA A 78 5.68 -14.24 13.44
C ALA A 78 6.76 -13.30 14.02
N ILE A 79 7.58 -13.81 14.94
CA ILE A 79 8.71 -13.06 15.51
C ILE A 79 9.72 -12.70 14.42
N LEU A 80 10.11 -13.67 13.59
CA LEU A 80 11.07 -13.47 12.50
C LEU A 80 10.59 -12.38 11.53
N LYS A 81 9.33 -12.44 11.10
CA LYS A 81 8.73 -11.41 10.24
C LYS A 81 8.81 -10.02 10.86
N GLY A 82 8.49 -9.88 12.15
CA GLY A 82 8.61 -8.59 12.85
C GLY A 82 10.05 -8.08 12.96
N ARG A 83 11.03 -8.98 13.11
CA ARG A 83 12.45 -8.63 13.12
C ARG A 83 12.95 -8.23 11.74
N GLU A 84 12.54 -8.94 10.69
CA GLU A 84 12.87 -8.63 9.29
C GLU A 84 12.31 -7.25 8.89
N ASP A 85 11.07 -6.95 9.27
CA ASP A 85 10.47 -5.63 9.08
C ASP A 85 11.28 -4.53 9.79
N SER A 86 11.79 -4.82 10.99
CA SER A 86 12.61 -3.88 11.75
C SER A 86 13.96 -3.61 11.07
N VAL A 87 14.59 -4.64 10.52
CA VAL A 87 15.84 -4.52 9.75
C VAL A 87 15.59 -3.73 8.46
N THR A 88 14.50 -4.01 7.76
CA THR A 88 14.13 -3.31 6.52
C THR A 88 13.93 -1.81 6.78
N ARG A 89 13.34 -1.45 7.93
CA ARG A 89 13.14 -0.05 8.35
C ARG A 89 14.41 0.66 8.84
N LEU A 90 15.55 -0.01 8.96
CA LEU A 90 16.83 0.66 9.25
C LEU A 90 17.29 1.53 8.08
N THR A 91 16.88 1.20 6.85
CA THR A 91 17.17 2.01 5.67
C THR A 91 15.90 2.71 5.21
N VAL A 92 15.79 4.01 5.53
CA VAL A 92 14.67 4.82 5.07
C VAL A 92 14.92 5.30 3.64
N ARG A 93 13.98 5.01 2.73
CA ARG A 93 14.03 5.44 1.32
C ARG A 93 12.84 6.33 1.00
N SER A 94 13.03 7.29 0.09
CA SER A 94 11.92 8.10 -0.43
C SER A 94 10.95 7.23 -1.24
N PRO A 95 9.63 7.34 -1.01
CA PRO A 95 8.63 6.63 -1.81
C PRO A 95 8.49 7.22 -3.23
N VAL A 96 8.97 8.45 -3.44
CA VAL A 96 8.83 9.20 -4.69
C VAL A 96 10.18 9.73 -5.15
N ARG A 97 10.35 9.88 -6.46
CA ARG A 97 11.45 10.63 -7.05
C ARG A 97 11.25 12.11 -6.71
N GLY A 98 12.26 12.74 -6.13
CA GLY A 98 12.13 14.09 -5.60
C GLY A 98 13.45 14.80 -5.39
N ILE A 99 13.37 16.10 -5.12
CA ILE A 99 14.48 16.93 -4.65
C ILE A 99 14.35 17.04 -3.12
N VAL A 100 15.46 16.87 -2.41
CA VAL A 100 15.50 17.09 -0.95
C VAL A 100 15.46 18.59 -0.68
N LYS A 101 14.38 19.06 -0.05
CA LYS A 101 14.18 20.47 0.32
C LYS A 101 14.87 20.80 1.64
N ASN A 102 14.73 19.94 2.64
CA ASN A 102 15.35 20.15 3.95
C ASN A 102 15.75 18.82 4.60
N ILE A 103 16.83 18.82 5.37
CA ILE A 103 17.29 17.69 6.18
C ILE A 103 17.23 18.12 7.64
N GLN A 104 16.30 17.54 8.41
CA GLN A 104 16.08 17.90 9.81
C GLN A 104 17.10 17.25 10.75
N VAL A 105 17.67 16.10 10.35
CA VAL A 105 18.60 15.32 11.17
C VAL A 105 19.91 15.10 10.40
N THR A 106 20.99 15.68 10.91
CA THR A 106 22.34 15.57 10.31
C THR A 106 23.37 14.92 11.24
N THR A 107 23.03 14.75 12.52
CA THR A 107 23.96 14.26 13.55
C THR A 107 24.12 12.74 13.52
N ILE A 108 25.36 12.27 13.38
CA ILE A 108 25.70 10.84 13.50
C ILE A 108 25.47 10.38 14.95
N GLY A 109 24.70 9.31 15.13
CA GLY A 109 24.31 8.81 16.46
C GLY A 109 23.15 9.56 17.12
N GLY A 110 22.54 10.53 16.43
CA GLY A 110 21.31 11.18 16.89
C GLY A 110 20.13 10.22 16.95
N VAL A 111 19.28 10.39 17.97
CA VAL A 111 18.06 9.59 18.16
C VAL A 111 16.87 10.35 17.56
N ILE A 112 16.10 9.67 16.71
CA ILE A 112 14.90 10.24 16.07
C ILE A 112 13.67 9.71 16.82
N PRO A 113 12.80 10.59 17.37
CA PRO A 113 11.60 10.15 18.06
C PRO A 113 10.60 9.48 17.09
N PRO A 114 9.64 8.69 17.59
CA PRO A 114 8.54 8.19 16.78
C PRO A 114 7.82 9.35 16.07
N ASN A 115 7.56 9.19 14.76
CA ASN A 115 7.00 10.24 13.89
C ASN A 115 7.86 11.50 13.76
N GLY A 116 9.15 11.44 14.14
CA GLY A 116 10.09 12.52 13.90
C GLY A 116 10.34 12.72 12.41
N GLU A 117 10.31 13.97 11.97
CA GLU A 117 10.65 14.33 10.60
C GLU A 117 12.16 14.19 10.38
N MET A 118 12.55 13.47 9.33
CA MET A 118 13.97 13.29 8.97
C MET A 118 14.38 14.20 7.83
N MET A 119 13.55 14.25 6.79
CA MET A 119 13.81 14.97 5.55
C MET A 119 12.49 15.36 4.87
N GLU A 120 12.49 16.51 4.22
CA GLU A 120 11.39 16.97 3.37
C GLU A 120 11.79 16.77 1.91
N ILE A 121 10.97 16.01 1.16
CA ILE A 121 11.21 15.70 -0.24
C ILE A 121 10.09 16.31 -1.07
N VAL A 122 10.44 17.10 -2.07
CA VAL A 122 9.51 17.65 -3.05
C VAL A 122 9.51 16.74 -4.26
N PRO A 123 8.37 16.10 -4.60
CA PRO A 123 8.28 15.25 -5.80
C PRO A 123 8.67 16.04 -7.05
N VAL A 124 9.45 15.41 -7.94
CA VAL A 124 9.68 15.91 -9.29
C VAL A 124 8.92 15.00 -10.25
N ASP A 125 7.84 15.54 -10.79
CA ASP A 125 7.13 14.98 -11.94
C ASP A 125 7.42 15.81 -13.17
N ASP A 126 7.28 15.20 -14.34
CA ASP A 126 7.59 15.84 -15.63
C ASP A 126 6.50 16.87 -16.05
N ARG A 127 5.48 17.07 -15.22
CA ARG A 127 4.36 18.00 -15.43
C ARG A 127 4.28 18.98 -14.28
N LEU A 128 4.34 20.27 -14.57
CA LEU A 128 4.19 21.30 -13.54
C LEU A 128 2.73 21.66 -13.36
N LEU A 129 2.33 21.75 -12.11
CA LEU A 129 1.07 22.37 -11.71
C LEU A 129 1.37 23.74 -11.11
N ILE A 130 0.91 24.78 -11.78
CA ILE A 130 1.10 26.16 -11.35
C ILE A 130 -0.16 26.61 -10.65
N GLU A 131 0.01 27.03 -9.41
CA GLU A 131 -1.03 27.70 -8.66
C GLU A 131 -0.99 29.19 -8.94
N THR A 132 -2.10 29.75 -9.41
CA THR A 132 -2.27 31.20 -9.59
C THR A 132 -3.46 31.72 -8.80
N ARG A 133 -3.41 33.00 -8.48
CA ARG A 133 -4.46 33.72 -7.75
C ARG A 133 -5.26 34.55 -8.75
N LEU A 134 -6.55 34.28 -8.82
CA LEU A 134 -7.48 34.98 -9.70
C LEU A 134 -8.38 35.93 -8.90
N SER A 135 -8.52 37.17 -9.39
CA SER A 135 -9.43 38.14 -8.80
C SER A 135 -10.89 37.66 -8.93
N PRO A 136 -11.74 37.82 -7.88
CA PRO A 136 -13.16 37.49 -7.97
C PRO A 136 -13.91 38.23 -9.09
N ARG A 137 -13.38 39.37 -9.56
CA ARG A 137 -13.97 40.12 -10.68
C ARG A 137 -13.82 39.42 -12.03
N ASP A 138 -12.83 38.55 -12.17
CA ASP A 138 -12.45 37.95 -13.45
C ASP A 138 -12.97 36.51 -13.60
N ILE A 139 -13.55 35.92 -12.54
CA ILE A 139 -14.02 34.52 -12.51
C ILE A 139 -15.08 34.19 -13.56
N ALA A 140 -15.92 35.16 -13.92
CA ALA A 140 -17.07 34.95 -14.80
C ALA A 140 -16.72 34.42 -16.20
N PHE A 141 -15.47 34.61 -16.65
CA PHE A 141 -15.00 34.19 -17.97
C PHE A 141 -13.95 33.08 -17.94
N ILE A 142 -13.65 32.54 -16.75
CA ILE A 142 -12.59 31.54 -16.56
C ILE A 142 -13.22 30.18 -16.31
N HIS A 143 -12.81 29.17 -17.09
CA HIS A 143 -13.35 27.82 -17.01
C HIS A 143 -12.25 26.78 -17.24
N PRO A 144 -12.38 25.55 -16.68
CA PRO A 144 -11.49 24.45 -17.00
C PRO A 144 -11.39 24.18 -18.50
N GLY A 145 -10.19 23.85 -18.98
CA GLY A 145 -9.89 23.57 -20.38
C GLY A 145 -9.40 24.78 -21.18
N GLN A 146 -9.45 26.00 -20.65
CA GLN A 146 -8.91 27.17 -21.32
C GLN A 146 -7.38 27.12 -21.44
N ARG A 147 -6.86 27.58 -22.59
CA ARG A 147 -5.42 27.73 -22.78
C ARG A 147 -4.88 28.89 -21.97
N ALA A 148 -3.75 28.68 -21.32
CA ALA A 148 -3.05 29.67 -20.52
C ALA A 148 -1.58 29.73 -20.95
N LEU A 149 -1.00 30.92 -20.92
CA LEU A 149 0.42 31.13 -21.13
C LEU A 149 1.06 31.46 -19.79
N VAL A 150 2.02 30.66 -19.37
CA VAL A 150 2.72 30.80 -18.09
C VAL A 150 4.09 31.43 -18.35
N LYS A 151 4.38 32.53 -17.68
CA LYS A 151 5.64 33.25 -17.74
C LYS A 151 6.35 33.09 -16.41
N ILE A 152 7.54 32.48 -16.40
CA ILE A 152 8.33 32.28 -15.18
C ILE A 152 9.15 33.53 -14.93
N THR A 153 8.95 34.21 -13.80
CA THR A 153 9.59 35.51 -13.50
C THR A 153 11.12 35.42 -13.45
N ALA A 154 11.66 34.26 -13.05
CA ALA A 154 13.10 34.01 -12.99
C ALA A 154 13.80 34.00 -14.37
N TYR A 155 13.03 33.90 -15.47
CA TYR A 155 13.55 33.88 -16.83
C TYR A 155 12.97 35.03 -17.64
N ASP A 156 13.81 35.73 -18.40
CA ASP A 156 13.34 36.81 -19.29
C ASP A 156 12.45 36.22 -20.41
N TYR A 157 11.16 36.58 -20.38
CA TYR A 157 10.17 36.13 -21.36
C TYR A 157 10.57 36.48 -22.80
N ALA A 158 11.24 37.59 -23.04
CA ALA A 158 11.67 37.99 -24.39
C ALA A 158 12.72 37.04 -24.98
N ILE A 159 13.50 36.37 -24.11
CA ILE A 159 14.59 35.47 -24.49
C ILE A 159 14.13 34.01 -24.48
N TYR A 160 13.40 33.61 -23.45
CA TYR A 160 13.07 32.21 -23.16
C TYR A 160 11.61 31.84 -23.46
N GLY A 161 10.75 32.81 -23.75
CA GLY A 161 9.32 32.59 -23.98
C GLY A 161 8.57 32.19 -22.70
N GLY A 162 7.39 31.60 -22.89
CA GLY A 162 6.54 31.09 -21.82
C GLY A 162 6.22 29.61 -22.02
N LEU A 163 5.63 29.00 -21.01
CA LEU A 163 5.09 27.65 -21.07
C LEU A 163 3.62 27.69 -21.46
N ASP A 164 3.24 26.89 -22.45
CA ASP A 164 1.84 26.61 -22.71
C ASP A 164 1.27 25.71 -21.60
N GLY A 165 0.11 26.11 -21.10
CA GLY A 165 -0.63 25.39 -20.09
C GLY A 165 -2.13 25.41 -20.36
N VAL A 166 -2.85 24.63 -19.56
CA VAL A 166 -4.31 24.53 -19.60
C VAL A 166 -4.85 24.68 -18.19
N VAL A 167 -5.91 25.47 -18.03
CA VAL A 167 -6.64 25.58 -16.76
C VAL A 167 -7.22 24.21 -16.43
N GLU A 168 -6.76 23.60 -15.34
CA GLU A 168 -7.19 22.27 -14.93
C GLU A 168 -8.38 22.37 -13.96
N THR A 169 -8.22 23.14 -12.90
CA THR A 169 -9.24 23.28 -11.85
C THR A 169 -9.26 24.70 -11.31
N ILE A 170 -10.45 25.15 -10.93
CA ILE A 170 -10.68 26.42 -10.24
C ILE A 170 -11.33 26.10 -8.90
N SER A 171 -10.85 26.72 -7.82
CA SER A 171 -11.48 26.58 -6.51
C SER A 171 -12.95 27.01 -6.56
N PRO A 172 -13.85 26.27 -5.90
CA PRO A 172 -15.28 26.60 -5.88
C PRO A 172 -15.59 27.86 -5.07
N ASP A 173 -14.69 28.28 -4.18
CA ASP A 173 -14.84 29.38 -3.24
C ASP A 173 -13.63 30.34 -3.25
N THR A 174 -13.86 31.56 -2.79
CA THR A 174 -12.80 32.56 -2.58
C THR A 174 -12.04 32.29 -1.30
N ILE A 175 -10.72 32.44 -1.35
CA ILE A 175 -9.82 32.32 -0.21
C ILE A 175 -9.32 33.70 0.19
N GLN A 176 -9.29 33.93 1.50
CA GLN A 176 -8.73 35.15 2.09
C GLN A 176 -7.21 35.02 2.23
N ASP A 177 -6.45 36.04 1.84
CA ASP A 177 -4.99 36.03 1.96
C ASP A 177 -4.55 36.11 3.45
N LYS A 178 -3.64 35.23 3.85
CA LYS A 178 -3.17 35.12 5.24
C LYS A 178 -2.33 36.32 5.69
N VAL A 179 -1.67 37.00 4.76
CA VAL A 179 -0.82 38.17 5.01
C VAL A 179 -1.62 39.46 4.85
N LYS A 180 -2.57 39.49 3.92
CA LYS A 180 -3.41 40.65 3.61
C LYS A 180 -4.91 40.29 3.67
N PRO A 181 -5.52 40.30 4.86
CA PRO A 181 -6.90 39.84 5.05
C PRO A 181 -7.96 40.56 4.19
N GLU A 182 -7.67 41.73 3.65
CA GLU A 182 -8.54 42.47 2.73
C GLU A 182 -8.61 41.87 1.31
N ILE A 183 -7.69 40.98 0.95
CA ILE A 183 -7.61 40.39 -0.39
C ILE A 183 -8.29 39.02 -0.41
N PHE A 184 -9.31 38.90 -1.27
CA PHE A 184 -9.97 37.65 -1.62
C PHE A 184 -9.60 37.24 -3.04
N TYR A 185 -9.31 35.96 -3.25
CA TYR A 185 -8.96 35.42 -4.57
C TYR A 185 -9.48 33.99 -4.75
N TYR A 186 -9.72 33.59 -5.99
CA TYR A 186 -9.89 32.18 -6.35
C TYR A 186 -8.52 31.56 -6.63
N ARG A 187 -8.29 30.33 -6.19
CA ARG A 187 -7.12 29.56 -6.62
C ARG A 187 -7.44 28.88 -7.94
N VAL A 188 -6.53 29.01 -8.89
CA VAL A 188 -6.63 28.35 -10.20
C VAL A 188 -5.37 27.53 -10.41
N PHE A 189 -5.54 26.27 -10.79
CA PHE A 189 -4.47 25.37 -11.12
C PHE A 189 -4.32 25.27 -12.62
N ILE A 190 -3.10 25.51 -13.11
CA ILE A 190 -2.75 25.41 -14.53
C ILE A 190 -1.72 24.32 -14.70
N ARG A 191 -2.04 23.37 -15.56
CA ARG A 191 -1.16 22.25 -15.89
C ARG A 191 -0.39 22.57 -17.15
N THR A 192 0.93 22.43 -17.11
CA THR A 192 1.79 22.57 -18.29
C THR A 192 2.12 21.23 -18.91
N HIS A 193 2.53 21.26 -20.18
CA HIS A 193 2.96 20.05 -20.90
C HIS A 193 4.40 19.66 -20.62
N GLN A 194 5.21 20.59 -20.12
CA GLN A 194 6.64 20.43 -19.87
C GLN A 194 7.07 21.24 -18.65
N ASP A 195 8.22 20.87 -18.08
CA ASP A 195 8.81 21.44 -16.86
C ASP A 195 10.07 22.28 -17.15
N TYR A 196 10.34 22.59 -18.41
CA TYR A 196 11.50 23.38 -18.83
C TYR A 196 11.14 24.43 -19.88
N LEU A 197 11.87 25.55 -19.87
CA LEU A 197 11.91 26.48 -20.99
C LEU A 197 13.01 26.09 -21.97
N GLN A 198 12.83 26.40 -23.24
CA GLN A 198 13.81 26.13 -24.28
C GLN A 198 14.17 27.43 -25.00
N ASN A 199 15.45 27.74 -25.09
CA ASN A 199 15.90 28.90 -25.85
C ASN A 199 15.99 28.58 -27.36
N LYS A 200 16.22 29.61 -28.18
CA LYS A 200 16.39 29.45 -29.64
C LYS A 200 17.55 28.52 -30.05
N SER A 201 18.52 28.30 -29.15
CA SER A 201 19.66 27.39 -29.35
C SER A 201 19.35 25.96 -28.91
N GLY A 202 18.12 25.66 -28.47
CA GLY A 202 17.69 24.34 -28.05
C GLY A 202 18.10 23.93 -26.62
N ARG A 203 18.78 24.81 -25.87
CA ARG A 203 19.18 24.55 -24.48
C ARG A 203 17.96 24.59 -23.57
N ARG A 204 17.83 23.58 -22.71
CA ARG A 204 16.74 23.43 -21.74
C ARG A 204 17.10 24.08 -20.41
N PHE A 205 16.13 24.76 -19.84
CA PHE A 205 16.20 25.43 -18.54
C PHE A 205 15.09 24.89 -17.66
N SER A 206 15.45 24.03 -16.71
CA SER A 206 14.49 23.41 -15.81
C SER A 206 13.85 24.43 -14.87
N ILE A 207 12.59 24.19 -14.55
CA ILE A 207 11.80 24.98 -13.62
C ILE A 207 11.64 24.19 -12.33
N VAL A 208 12.05 24.81 -11.23
CA VAL A 208 12.04 24.20 -9.90
C VAL A 208 10.83 24.71 -9.11
N PRO A 209 10.20 23.89 -8.25
CA PRO A 209 9.15 24.34 -7.35
C PRO A 209 9.59 25.55 -6.51
N GLY A 210 8.68 26.51 -6.32
CA GLY A 210 8.91 27.75 -5.57
C GLY A 210 9.23 28.97 -6.42
N MET A 211 9.44 28.82 -7.73
CA MET A 211 9.57 29.98 -8.62
C MET A 211 8.24 30.69 -8.82
N ILE A 212 8.30 32.03 -8.90
CA ILE A 212 7.14 32.87 -9.16
C ILE A 212 6.83 32.84 -10.67
N ALA A 213 5.55 32.72 -10.99
CA ALA A 213 5.05 32.77 -12.35
C ALA A 213 3.88 33.75 -12.48
N THR A 214 3.76 34.35 -13.65
CA THR A 214 2.59 35.12 -14.08
C THR A 214 1.86 34.33 -15.15
N VAL A 215 0.54 34.27 -15.07
CA VAL A 215 -0.27 33.46 -15.99
C VAL A 215 -1.26 34.34 -16.72
N ASP A 216 -1.23 34.28 -18.05
CA ASP A 216 -2.21 34.89 -18.92
C ASP A 216 -3.18 33.82 -19.42
N ILE A 217 -4.43 33.84 -18.94
CA ILE A 217 -5.48 32.90 -19.35
C ILE A 217 -6.24 33.49 -20.55
N LYS A 218 -6.41 32.70 -21.62
CA LYS A 218 -7.17 33.12 -22.80
C LYS A 218 -8.66 32.95 -22.54
N THR A 219 -9.37 34.06 -22.38
CA THR A 219 -10.80 34.10 -22.02
C THR A 219 -11.77 34.20 -23.20
N GLY A 220 -11.25 34.31 -24.42
CA GLY A 220 -12.03 34.35 -25.65
C GLY A 220 -11.34 35.16 -26.75
N GLU A 221 -11.94 35.17 -27.93
CA GLU A 221 -11.49 35.98 -29.06
C GLU A 221 -12.49 37.12 -29.25
N LYS A 222 -11.99 38.37 -29.34
CA LYS A 222 -12.80 39.53 -29.70
C LYS A 222 -12.29 40.07 -31.01
N THR A 223 -13.18 40.32 -31.95
CA THR A 223 -12.81 41.00 -33.19
C THR A 223 -12.70 42.51 -32.96
N ILE A 224 -11.90 43.20 -33.76
CA ILE A 224 -11.73 44.66 -33.66
C ILE A 224 -13.08 45.39 -33.82
N VAL A 225 -13.97 44.83 -34.64
CA VAL A 225 -15.34 45.32 -34.86
C VAL A 225 -16.16 45.33 -33.56
N ASP A 226 -16.00 44.33 -32.69
CA ASP A 226 -16.70 44.27 -31.40
C ASP A 226 -16.33 45.42 -30.46
N TYR A 227 -15.11 45.95 -30.58
CA TYR A 227 -14.65 47.09 -29.79
C TYR A 227 -15.26 48.42 -30.28
N LEU A 228 -15.48 48.55 -31.59
CA LEU A 228 -16.04 49.74 -32.22
C LEU A 228 -17.56 49.88 -31.98
N ILE A 229 -18.29 48.76 -31.88
CA ILE A 229 -19.76 48.77 -31.70
C ILE A 229 -20.17 48.86 -30.21
N LYS A 230 -19.28 48.53 -29.28
CA LYS A 230 -19.53 48.54 -27.82
C LYS A 230 -20.16 49.84 -27.27
N PRO A 231 -19.78 51.07 -27.68
CA PRO A 231 -20.42 52.30 -27.19
C PRO A 231 -21.88 52.46 -27.66
N PHE A 232 -22.25 51.93 -28.84
CA PHE A 232 -23.61 52.04 -29.36
C PHE A 232 -24.62 51.12 -28.65
N ASN A 233 -24.16 49.99 -28.12
CA ASN A 233 -25.01 49.08 -27.34
C ASN A 233 -25.33 49.64 -25.94
N ARG A 234 -24.40 50.36 -25.30
CA ARG A 234 -24.67 51.06 -24.02
C ARG A 234 -25.68 52.19 -24.15
N ALA A 235 -25.73 52.87 -25.31
CA ALA A 235 -26.67 53.95 -25.56
C ALA A 235 -28.14 53.47 -25.61
N LYS A 236 -28.41 52.19 -25.93
CA LYS A 236 -29.76 51.62 -25.91
C LYS A 236 -30.29 51.29 -24.51
N GLU A 237 -29.42 51.03 -23.54
CA GLU A 237 -29.84 50.84 -22.14
C GLU A 237 -30.17 52.17 -21.46
N ALA A 238 -29.47 53.25 -21.79
CA ALA A 238 -29.70 54.58 -21.22
C ALA A 238 -31.03 55.24 -21.65
N LEU A 239 -31.67 54.74 -22.72
CA LEU A 239 -32.96 55.25 -23.22
C LEU A 239 -34.17 54.44 -22.72
N ARG A 240 -33.98 53.51 -21.78
CA ARG A 240 -35.03 52.62 -21.29
C ARG A 240 -35.41 52.79 -19.81
N GLU A 241 -34.93 53.85 -19.15
CA GLU A 241 -35.45 54.30 -17.86
C GLU A 241 -36.33 55.55 -18.02
N ARG A 242 -37.65 55.32 -18.05
CA ARG A 242 -38.69 56.15 -17.41
C ARG A 242 -39.77 55.24 -16.87
#